data_AF-A0A2N2PMY2-F1
#
_entry.id   AF-A0A2N2PMY2-F1
#
_cell.length_a   1.000
_cell.length_b   1.000
_cell.length_c   1.000
_cell.angle_alpha   90.00
_cell.angle_beta   90.00
_cell.angle_gamma   90.00
#
_symmetry.space_group_name_H-M   'P 1'
#
loop_
_entity.id
_entity.type
_entity.pdbx_description
1 polymer ?
#
loop_
_entity_poly.entity_id
_entity_poly.type
_entity_poly.pdbx_seq_one_letter_code
_entity_poly.pdbx_strand_id
1 'polypeptide(L)'
;MKKSNVLTLALCLGAASLAFAAEGQSTLGEQTTQTTVISSRGAGRGGRQASGLGAARLAALKKLTLTDEQKTKLDEIEKSWQEGFKTVQTDMIKMRQESGTTGTLDSRAKMRETLMALDKDVNTKIDAMLTPDQKKELEQQMTESEKMTPRRMRDRNTSAPAAKPE
;
A
#
# COMPACT_ATOMS: atom_id res chain seq x y z
N MET A 1 -2.93 46.93 5.19
CA MET A 1 -2.84 46.87 6.67
C MET A 1 -2.46 45.44 7.05
N LYS A 2 -1.34 45.28 7.75
CA LYS A 2 -0.75 43.99 8.19
C LYS A 2 -1.32 43.63 9.56
N LYS A 3 -1.71 42.37 9.80
CA LYS A 3 -1.82 41.80 11.15
C LYS A 3 -1.25 40.39 11.13
N SER A 4 -0.03 40.29 11.65
CA SER A 4 0.69 39.05 11.93
C SER A 4 0.22 38.52 13.28
N ASN A 5 -0.24 37.27 13.34
CA ASN A 5 -0.46 36.58 14.61
C ASN A 5 0.65 35.56 14.81
N VAL A 6 1.62 35.97 15.65
CA VAL A 6 2.59 35.10 16.30
C VAL A 6 1.90 34.50 17.51
N LEU A 7 1.84 33.17 17.64
CA LEU A 7 1.62 32.56 18.95
C LEU A 7 2.36 31.23 19.11
N THR A 8 3.41 31.34 19.91
CA THR A 8 4.24 30.33 20.55
C THR A 8 3.43 29.48 21.53
N LEU A 9 3.56 28.14 21.47
CA LEU A 9 3.27 27.25 22.61
C LEU A 9 3.99 25.90 22.36
N ALA A 10 5.15 25.68 22.96
CA ALA A 10 5.37 25.12 24.31
C ALA A 10 5.37 23.58 24.34
N LEU A 11 6.60 23.07 24.26
CA LEU A 11 7.18 21.85 24.81
C LEU A 11 6.40 21.21 25.99
N CYS A 12 6.06 19.92 25.88
CA CYS A 12 5.89 19.03 27.03
C CYS A 12 6.53 17.67 26.72
N LEU A 13 7.64 17.39 27.43
CA LEU A 13 8.22 16.06 27.58
C LEU A 13 7.24 15.14 28.31
N GLY A 14 7.16 13.89 27.88
CA GLY A 14 6.47 12.82 28.61
C GLY A 14 7.02 11.45 28.22
N ALA A 15 8.01 10.98 28.97
CA ALA A 15 8.51 9.62 28.90
C ALA A 15 7.53 8.66 29.59
N ALA A 16 7.26 7.50 28.97
CA ALA A 16 6.67 6.36 29.65
C ALA A 16 7.20 5.06 29.04
N SER A 17 8.15 4.46 29.74
CA SER A 17 8.66 3.11 29.50
C SER A 17 7.59 2.10 29.93
N LEU A 18 7.17 1.21 29.03
CA LEU A 18 6.43 0.00 29.38
C LEU A 18 7.15 -1.21 28.79
N ALA A 19 7.78 -1.96 29.69
CA ALA A 19 8.30 -3.29 29.43
C ALA A 19 7.13 -4.24 29.17
N PHE A 20 7.19 -5.00 28.07
CA PHE A 20 6.31 -6.13 27.84
C PHE A 20 7.15 -7.40 27.88
N ALA A 21 6.99 -8.15 28.97
CA ALA A 21 7.40 -9.54 29.08
C ALA A 21 6.22 -10.41 28.58
N ALA A 22 6.47 -11.26 27.60
CA ALA A 22 5.61 -12.37 27.19
C ALA A 22 6.58 -13.50 26.81
N GLU A 23 6.86 -14.49 27.67
CA GLU A 23 5.99 -15.59 28.13
C GLU A 23 5.73 -16.64 27.03
N GLY A 24 6.19 -17.88 27.29
CA GLY A 24 5.56 -19.10 26.76
C GLY A 24 6.19 -19.74 25.52
N GLN A 25 7.31 -20.47 25.70
CA GLN A 25 7.64 -21.60 24.81
C GLN A 25 6.71 -22.77 25.11
N SER A 26 5.80 -23.09 24.19
CA SER A 26 5.02 -24.34 24.22
C SER A 26 5.45 -25.28 23.10
N THR A 27 6.04 -26.39 23.55
CA THR A 27 5.79 -27.78 23.13
C THR A 27 5.97 -28.16 21.65
N LEU A 28 7.06 -28.90 21.42
CA LEU A 28 7.19 -29.88 20.33
C LEU A 28 6.09 -30.94 20.42
N GLY A 29 5.29 -31.02 19.35
CA GLY A 29 4.37 -32.12 19.08
C GLY A 29 4.72 -32.74 17.73
N GLU A 30 5.25 -33.95 17.80
CA GLU A 30 5.58 -34.84 16.68
C GLU A 30 4.28 -35.36 16.05
N GLN A 31 4.06 -35.10 14.75
CA GLN A 31 3.01 -35.78 13.99
C GLN A 31 3.53 -36.24 12.63
N THR A 32 3.59 -37.56 12.51
CA THR A 32 3.80 -38.41 11.34
C THR A 32 2.92 -37.98 10.16
N THR A 33 3.54 -37.66 9.03
CA THR A 33 2.86 -37.33 7.77
C THR A 33 2.67 -38.61 6.94
N GLN A 34 1.43 -39.05 6.78
CA GLN A 34 1.03 -39.93 5.68
C GLN A 34 0.74 -39.06 4.45
N THR A 35 1.53 -39.29 3.40
CA THR A 35 1.44 -38.64 2.10
C THR A 35 0.23 -39.17 1.33
N THR A 36 -0.85 -38.38 1.28
CA THR A 36 -1.92 -38.55 0.28
C THR A 36 -1.74 -37.45 -0.76
N VAL A 37 -1.27 -37.83 -1.95
CA VAL A 37 -1.10 -36.94 -3.11
C VAL A 37 -2.48 -36.62 -3.68
N ILE A 38 -3.07 -35.51 -3.24
CA ILE A 38 -4.22 -34.89 -3.90
C ILE A 38 -3.67 -33.79 -4.81
N SER A 39 -3.76 -34.03 -6.12
CA SER A 39 -3.43 -33.07 -7.17
C SER A 39 -4.35 -31.84 -7.08
N SER A 40 -3.88 -30.78 -6.42
CA SER A 40 -4.50 -29.46 -6.47
C SER A 40 -4.21 -28.81 -7.82
N ARG A 41 -5.23 -28.81 -8.69
CA ARG A 41 -5.31 -27.94 -9.86
C ARG A 41 -5.02 -26.51 -9.42
N GLY A 42 -4.05 -25.88 -10.08
CA GLY A 42 -3.44 -24.64 -9.66
C GLY A 42 -4.42 -23.49 -9.43
N ALA A 43 -4.56 -23.10 -8.17
CA ALA A 43 -4.98 -21.75 -7.79
C ALA A 43 -3.79 -20.78 -7.97
N GLY A 44 -3.23 -20.74 -9.18
CA GLY A 44 -2.20 -19.80 -9.58
C GLY A 44 -2.82 -18.44 -9.91
N ARG A 45 -3.48 -17.81 -8.94
CA ARG A 45 -3.92 -16.42 -9.03
C ARG A 45 -3.30 -15.65 -7.88
N GLY A 46 -1.97 -15.57 -7.95
CA GLY A 46 -1.18 -14.64 -7.14
C GLY A 46 -1.79 -13.26 -7.29
N GLY A 47 -2.47 -12.83 -6.23
CA GLY A 47 -3.09 -11.52 -6.15
C GLY A 47 -1.99 -10.50 -6.37
N ARG A 48 -1.95 -9.92 -7.57
CA ARG A 48 -1.45 -8.56 -7.71
C ARG A 48 -2.43 -7.74 -6.90
N GLN A 49 -2.19 -7.64 -5.59
CA GLN A 49 -2.74 -6.58 -4.77
C GLN A 49 -2.53 -5.33 -5.60
N ALA A 50 -3.63 -4.68 -5.93
CA ALA A 50 -3.64 -3.39 -6.58
C ALA A 50 -2.91 -2.43 -5.62
N SER A 51 -1.58 -2.48 -5.63
CA SER A 51 -0.74 -1.51 -4.96
C SER A 51 -0.88 -0.26 -5.79
N GLY A 52 -1.85 0.56 -5.39
CA GLY A 52 -1.95 1.94 -5.86
C GLY A 52 -0.64 2.67 -5.60
N LEU A 53 -0.48 3.81 -6.26
CA LEU A 53 0.74 4.61 -6.17
C LEU A 53 1.08 4.95 -4.71
N GLY A 54 0.07 5.19 -3.87
CA GLY A 54 0.22 5.42 -2.44
C GLY A 54 0.86 4.25 -1.67
N ALA A 55 0.47 3.00 -1.97
CA ALA A 55 1.03 1.82 -1.30
C ALA A 55 2.51 1.62 -1.63
N ALA A 56 2.90 1.86 -2.88
CA ALA A 56 4.30 1.76 -3.31
C ALA A 56 5.17 2.82 -2.62
N ARG A 57 4.66 4.06 -2.48
CA ARG A 57 5.36 5.13 -1.78
C ARG A 57 5.53 4.84 -0.29
N LEU A 58 4.48 4.37 0.39
CA LEU A 58 4.56 3.94 1.79
C LEU A 58 5.58 2.81 2.00
N ALA A 59 5.64 1.84 1.08
CA ALA A 59 6.63 0.77 1.14
C ALA A 59 8.07 1.27 0.93
N ALA A 60 8.28 2.29 0.09
CA ALA A 60 9.59 2.92 -0.09
C ALA A 60 10.02 3.70 1.15
N LEU A 61 9.11 4.41 1.83
CA LEU A 61 9.40 5.13 3.07
C LEU A 61 9.93 4.22 4.18
N LYS A 62 9.45 2.98 4.28
CA LYS A 62 9.93 1.99 5.25
C LYS A 62 11.40 1.58 5.04
N LYS A 63 11.99 1.90 3.88
CA LYS A 63 13.40 1.66 3.56
C LYS A 63 14.29 2.86 3.84
N LEU A 64 13.72 4.04 4.10
CA LEU A 64 14.47 5.24 4.46
C LEU A 64 14.82 5.24 5.94
N THR A 65 15.90 5.94 6.27
CA THR A 65 16.26 6.27 7.65
C THR A 65 15.34 7.37 8.17
N LEU A 66 14.21 6.97 8.75
CA LEU A 66 13.26 7.86 9.42
C LEU A 66 13.59 7.99 10.91
N THR A 67 13.36 9.18 11.47
CA THR A 67 13.41 9.37 12.94
C THR A 67 12.22 8.67 13.60
N ASP A 68 12.29 8.42 14.90
CA ASP A 68 11.20 7.74 15.61
C ASP A 68 9.90 8.57 15.60
N GLU A 69 9.99 9.89 15.67
CA GLU A 69 8.84 10.79 15.48
C GLU A 69 8.23 10.67 14.09
N GLN A 70 9.06 10.56 13.04
CA GLN A 70 8.59 10.37 11.66
C GLN A 70 7.95 8.99 11.49
N LYS A 71 8.46 7.94 12.13
CA LYS A 71 7.85 6.61 12.11
C LYS A 71 6.45 6.61 12.73
N THR A 72 6.27 7.24 13.88
CA THR A 72 4.95 7.35 14.52
C THR A 72 3.95 8.07 13.62
N LYS A 73 4.35 9.18 12.98
CA LYS A 73 3.51 9.90 12.01
C LYS A 73 3.22 9.06 10.77
N LEU A 74 4.20 8.30 10.29
CA LEU A 74 4.02 7.38 9.16
C LEU A 74 3.00 6.28 9.48
N ASP A 75 3.04 5.72 10.70
CA ASP A 75 2.09 4.72 11.14
C ASP A 75 0.65 5.27 11.21
N GLU A 76 0.48 6.51 11.66
CA GLU A 76 -0.82 7.21 11.64
C GLU A 76 -1.31 7.44 10.21
N ILE A 77 -0.42 7.89 9.31
CA ILE A 77 -0.74 8.07 7.88
C ILE A 77 -1.14 6.72 7.27
N GLU A 78 -0.38 5.65 7.52
CA GLU A 78 -0.65 4.32 7.01
C GLU A 78 -2.01 3.79 7.51
N LYS A 79 -2.32 3.96 8.80
CA LYS A 79 -3.63 3.59 9.35
C LYS A 79 -4.76 4.34 8.66
N SER A 80 -4.64 5.66 8.52
CA SER A 80 -5.67 6.49 7.86
C SER A 80 -5.87 6.10 6.40
N TRP A 81 -4.79 5.78 5.67
CA TRP A 81 -4.85 5.30 4.31
C TRP A 81 -5.51 3.93 4.23
N GLN A 82 -5.14 2.99 5.11
CA GLN A 82 -5.74 1.66 5.16
C GLN A 82 -7.24 1.72 5.45
N GLU A 83 -7.68 2.59 6.35
CA GLU A 83 -9.11 2.82 6.64
C GLU A 83 -9.85 3.37 5.42
N GLY A 84 -9.32 4.43 4.79
CA GLY A 84 -9.89 4.98 3.56
C GLY A 84 -9.95 3.95 2.43
N PHE A 85 -8.89 3.17 2.28
CA PHE A 85 -8.82 2.11 1.27
C PHE A 85 -9.82 0.97 1.54
N LYS A 86 -10.02 0.57 2.80
CA LYS A 86 -11.04 -0.42 3.19
C LYS A 86 -12.45 0.04 2.83
N THR A 87 -12.74 1.33 3.02
CA THR A 87 -14.02 1.92 2.60
C THR A 87 -14.20 1.80 1.09
N VAL A 88 -13.19 2.22 0.31
CA VAL A 88 -13.24 2.09 -1.17
C VAL A 88 -13.37 0.63 -1.60
N GLN A 89 -12.68 -0.29 -0.95
CA GLN A 89 -12.76 -1.73 -1.22
C GLN A 89 -14.16 -2.28 -0.91
N THR A 90 -14.78 -1.83 0.18
CA THR A 90 -16.14 -2.22 0.55
C THR A 90 -17.15 -1.70 -0.48
N ASP A 91 -16.99 -0.46 -0.93
CA ASP A 91 -17.83 0.12 -1.98
C ASP A 91 -17.64 -0.61 -3.31
N MET A 92 -16.40 -1.01 -3.64
CA MET A 92 -16.11 -1.88 -4.79
C MET A 92 -16.89 -3.19 -4.75
N ILE A 93 -16.91 -3.85 -3.59
CA ILE A 93 -17.59 -5.14 -3.40
C ILE A 93 -19.10 -4.94 -3.55
N LYS A 94 -19.68 -3.91 -2.90
CA LYS A 94 -21.11 -3.57 -3.02
C LYS A 94 -21.51 -3.29 -4.45
N MET A 95 -20.76 -2.44 -5.16
CA MET A 95 -21.04 -2.14 -6.57
C MET A 95 -20.95 -3.38 -7.46
N ARG A 96 -20.02 -4.29 -7.19
CA ARG A 96 -19.94 -5.57 -7.91
C ARG A 96 -21.14 -6.48 -7.62
N GLN A 97 -21.66 -6.46 -6.40
CA GLN A 97 -22.85 -7.23 -6.03
C GLN A 97 -24.11 -6.65 -6.69
N GLU A 98 -24.26 -5.33 -6.72
CA GLU A 98 -25.44 -4.64 -7.25
C GLU A 98 -25.46 -4.57 -8.78
N SER A 99 -24.31 -4.34 -9.42
CA SER A 99 -24.19 -4.09 -10.87
C SER A 99 -23.55 -5.24 -11.65
N GLY A 100 -23.20 -6.34 -10.99
CA GLY A 100 -22.39 -7.41 -11.57
C GLY A 100 -20.93 -7.03 -11.82
N THR A 101 -20.22 -7.79 -12.66
CA THR A 101 -18.77 -7.64 -12.88
C THR A 101 -18.38 -6.34 -13.60
N THR A 102 -19.37 -5.66 -14.21
CA THR A 102 -19.17 -4.58 -15.19
C THR A 102 -19.69 -3.23 -14.73
N GLY A 103 -19.76 -3.00 -13.40
CA GLY A 103 -20.31 -1.77 -12.78
C GLY A 103 -20.10 -0.49 -13.57
N THR A 104 -21.11 0.40 -13.55
CA THR A 104 -21.25 1.54 -14.47
C THR A 104 -19.99 2.41 -14.58
N LEU A 105 -19.80 3.03 -15.75
CA LEU A 105 -18.65 3.91 -16.01
C LEU A 105 -18.53 5.02 -14.95
N ASP A 106 -19.66 5.60 -14.55
CA ASP A 106 -19.70 6.66 -13.52
C ASP A 106 -19.24 6.17 -12.14
N SER A 107 -19.68 4.97 -11.75
CA SER A 107 -19.27 4.35 -10.48
C SER A 107 -17.76 4.07 -10.45
N ARG A 108 -17.19 3.63 -11.58
CA ARG A 108 -15.74 3.44 -11.73
C ARG A 108 -14.98 4.76 -11.71
N ALA A 109 -15.52 5.81 -12.34
CA ALA A 109 -14.92 7.14 -12.33
C ALA A 109 -14.86 7.72 -10.91
N LYS A 110 -15.97 7.65 -10.16
CA LYS A 110 -16.05 8.09 -8.76
C LYS A 110 -15.04 7.36 -7.88
N MET A 111 -14.93 6.04 -8.03
CA MET A 111 -13.94 5.24 -7.28
C MET A 111 -12.49 5.61 -7.63
N ARG A 112 -12.22 5.89 -8.91
CA ARG A 112 -10.88 6.36 -9.31
C ARG A 112 -10.57 7.72 -8.68
N GLU A 113 -11.55 8.61 -8.63
CA GLU A 113 -11.42 9.92 -8.00
C GLU A 113 -11.20 9.80 -6.49
N THR A 114 -11.93 8.93 -5.78
CA THR A 114 -11.71 8.71 -4.34
C THR A 114 -10.33 8.14 -4.05
N LEU A 115 -9.85 7.19 -4.87
CA LEU A 115 -8.49 6.66 -4.75
C LEU A 115 -7.43 7.74 -5.02
N MET A 116 -7.62 8.58 -6.04
CA MET A 116 -6.71 9.70 -6.33
C MET A 116 -6.67 10.73 -5.21
N ALA A 117 -7.82 11.05 -4.62
CA ALA A 117 -7.92 11.95 -3.48
C ALA A 117 -7.20 11.38 -2.25
N LEU A 118 -7.41 10.09 -1.96
CA LEU A 118 -6.73 9.38 -0.87
C LEU A 118 -5.21 9.37 -1.06
N ASP A 119 -4.74 9.03 -2.26
CA ASP A 119 -3.31 9.04 -2.59
C ASP A 119 -2.72 10.46 -2.48
N LYS A 120 -3.46 11.50 -2.91
CA LYS A 120 -3.01 12.90 -2.81
C LYS A 120 -2.89 13.37 -1.36
N ASP A 121 -3.87 13.03 -0.52
CA ASP A 121 -3.84 13.37 0.91
C ASP A 121 -2.63 12.74 1.60
N VAL A 122 -2.41 11.43 1.38
CA VAL A 122 -1.25 10.70 1.91
C VAL A 122 0.06 11.30 1.44
N ASN A 123 0.19 11.58 0.14
CA ASN A 123 1.40 12.20 -0.42
C ASN A 123 1.68 13.56 0.22
N THR A 124 0.65 14.38 0.43
CA THR A 124 0.78 15.70 1.06
C THR A 124 1.28 15.58 2.50
N LYS A 125 0.73 14.63 3.27
CA LYS A 125 1.15 14.38 4.66
C LYS A 125 2.58 13.84 4.74
N ILE A 126 2.95 12.93 3.83
CA ILE A 126 4.33 12.43 3.72
C ILE A 126 5.28 13.58 3.40
N ASP A 127 4.96 14.41 2.42
CA ASP A 127 5.85 15.51 2.00
C ASP A 127 6.00 16.57 3.07
N ALA A 128 5.01 16.77 3.93
CA ALA A 128 5.13 17.67 5.09
C ALA A 128 6.06 17.13 6.18
N MET A 129 6.22 15.80 6.27
CA MET A 129 7.01 15.12 7.30
C MET A 129 8.50 14.95 6.91
N LEU A 130 8.80 14.81 5.62
CA LEU A 130 10.14 14.51 5.14
C LEU A 130 11.00 15.76 4.97
N THR A 131 12.30 15.63 5.24
CA THR A 131 13.29 16.65 4.89
C THR A 131 13.52 16.69 3.37
N PRO A 132 14.08 17.79 2.82
CA PRO A 132 14.41 17.87 1.40
C PRO A 132 15.31 16.72 0.91
N ASP A 133 16.29 16.32 1.73
CA ASP A 133 17.21 15.22 1.39
C ASP A 133 16.50 13.87 1.36
N GLN A 134 15.63 13.59 2.34
CA GLN A 134 14.82 12.36 2.38
C GLN A 134 13.84 12.28 1.20
N LYS A 135 13.28 13.42 0.74
CA LYS A 135 12.42 13.46 -0.45
C LYS A 135 13.17 13.04 -1.71
N LYS A 136 14.40 13.53 -1.86
CA LYS A 136 15.26 13.19 -3.00
C LYS A 136 15.62 11.70 -3.00
N GLU A 137 15.93 11.14 -1.85
CA GLU A 137 16.21 9.71 -1.72
C GLU A 137 14.96 8.86 -2.03
N LEU A 138 13.79 9.26 -1.52
CA LEU A 138 12.52 8.61 -1.84
C LEU A 138 12.25 8.57 -3.34
N GLU A 139 12.45 9.69 -4.04
CA GLU A 139 12.23 9.81 -5.48
C GLU A 139 13.21 8.93 -6.27
N GLN A 140 14.47 8.83 -5.83
CA GLN A 140 15.46 7.92 -6.42
C GLN A 140 15.04 6.45 -6.25
N GLN A 141 14.63 6.06 -5.04
CA GLN A 141 14.16 4.69 -4.78
C GLN A 141 12.90 4.36 -5.60
N MET A 142 11.98 5.30 -5.73
CA MET A 142 10.78 5.12 -6.57
C MET A 142 11.16 4.94 -8.04
N THR A 143 12.03 5.79 -8.57
CA THR A 143 12.52 5.71 -9.96
C THR A 143 13.24 4.39 -10.23
N GLU A 144 14.03 3.90 -9.27
CA GLU A 144 14.70 2.60 -9.37
C GLU A 144 13.70 1.44 -9.38
N SER A 145 12.69 1.49 -8.50
CA SER A 145 11.63 0.48 -8.44
C SER A 145 10.77 0.41 -9.71
N GLU A 146 10.54 1.57 -10.35
CA GLU A 146 9.84 1.65 -11.63
C GLU A 146 10.66 1.01 -12.76
N LYS A 147 11.98 1.25 -12.79
CA LYS A 147 12.89 0.60 -13.76
C LYS A 147 12.96 -0.91 -13.54
N MET A 148 12.84 -1.36 -12.30
CA MET A 148 12.98 -2.76 -11.93
C MET A 148 11.70 -3.58 -12.11
N THR A 149 10.54 -2.98 -12.39
CA THR A 149 9.35 -3.72 -12.81
C THR A 149 9.50 -4.06 -14.30
N PRO A 150 10.02 -5.25 -14.67
CA PRO A 150 10.29 -5.54 -16.06
C PRO A 150 8.93 -5.72 -16.73
N ARG A 151 8.71 -4.97 -17.82
CA ARG A 151 8.13 -5.31 -19.14
C ARG A 151 7.38 -6.64 -19.39
N ARG A 152 7.01 -7.45 -18.40
CA ARG A 152 6.21 -8.68 -18.52
C ARG A 152 4.79 -8.43 -19.04
N MET A 153 4.39 -7.17 -19.23
CA MET A 153 3.17 -6.79 -19.94
C MET A 153 3.35 -6.65 -21.45
N ARG A 154 4.58 -6.47 -21.96
CA ARG A 154 4.81 -6.21 -23.39
C ARG A 154 4.84 -7.48 -24.24
N ASP A 155 5.27 -8.60 -23.67
CA ASP A 155 5.41 -9.87 -24.40
C ASP A 155 4.10 -10.68 -24.50
N ARG A 156 3.01 -10.25 -23.85
CA ARG A 156 1.70 -10.92 -23.98
C ARG A 156 0.92 -10.51 -25.22
N ASN A 157 1.31 -9.44 -25.91
CA ASN A 157 0.54 -8.92 -27.05
C ASN A 157 1.12 -9.31 -28.42
N THR A 158 2.22 -10.07 -28.46
CA THR A 158 2.86 -10.51 -29.72
C THR A 158 2.73 -12.01 -29.98
N SER A 159 2.19 -12.80 -29.04
CA SER A 159 1.89 -14.22 -29.25
C SER A 159 0.47 -14.44 -29.79
N ALA A 160 0.09 -13.71 -30.84
CA ALA A 160 -1.06 -14.12 -31.66
C ALA A 160 -0.61 -15.33 -32.51
N PRO A 161 -1.28 -16.50 -32.43
CA PRO A 161 -0.93 -17.63 -33.29
C PRO A 161 -1.19 -17.24 -34.74
N ALA A 162 -0.14 -17.26 -35.56
CA ALA A 162 -0.24 -17.05 -37.00
C ALA A 162 -1.24 -18.08 -37.56
N ALA A 163 -2.35 -17.59 -38.11
CA ALA A 163 -3.27 -18.40 -38.89
C ALA A 163 -2.49 -19.02 -40.06
N LYS A 164 -2.54 -20.35 -40.17
CA LYS A 164 -1.98 -21.06 -41.33
C LYS A 164 -2.82 -20.69 -42.57
N PRO A 165 -2.20 -20.30 -43.69
CA PRO A 165 -2.92 -20.19 -44.95
C PRO A 165 -3.27 -21.59 -45.48
N GLU A 166 -4.41 -21.67 -46.16
CA GLU A 166 -5.04 -22.86 -46.76
C GLU A 166 -4.19 -23.55 -47.82
#